data_AF-A0AAJ2E0S5-F1
#
_entry.id   AF-A0AAJ2E0S5-F1
#
_cell.length_a   1.000
_cell.length_b   1.000
_cell.length_c   1.000
_cell.angle_alpha   90.00
_cell.angle_beta   90.00
_cell.angle_gamma   90.00
#
_symmetry.space_group_name_H-M   'P 1'
#
loop_
_entity.id
_entity.type
_entity.pdbx_description
1 polymer ?
#
loop_
_entity_poly.entity_id
_entity_poly.type
_entity_poly.pdbx_seq_one_letter_code
_entity_poly.pdbx_strand_id
1 'polypeptide(L)'
;MKISSMVAMKNSARARCAYAFSISSLIIMTVSSCTTTQTVNPPVTTTFDEFESSIAHTLVGDELSNNFLISPTPGGAYPVGTLLPYGRTVEIFDECTVDQPALYDVARLDSSYTLTRGVALDAGLSQAIGPLASLGITITDNSNVTLGLADAKIQQLSFAQLNSLLSKPDCKAKISGQNLLVVRGYVQAKRTFSTKVVNTGEFKAGIKQIASLDAKYDAGSATLIVSDSQPANFLQITSVVVVSAAPGAAPPPAASGPGVVTPPPTATPVLIKPTAAAPSPAQKGLVYIQIDKNDLPANGEKVRQLLSGKFSVAQSVESIASSKMPNTPQVRYFNPMDKNSADSVVQILKSEFPNVFAKFVGLPAPPGQLEVWLARQE
;
A
#
# COMPACT_ATOMS: atom_id res chain seq x y z
N MET A 1 35.79 10.30 49.89
CA MET A 1 34.69 11.18 50.35
C MET A 1 33.50 10.88 49.44
N LYS A 2 32.53 10.10 49.94
CA LYS A 2 31.37 9.60 49.18
C LYS A 2 30.18 10.54 49.45
N ILE A 3 29.53 11.03 48.39
CA ILE A 3 28.26 11.76 48.49
C ILE A 3 27.22 10.91 47.78
N SER A 4 26.35 10.28 48.56
CA SER A 4 25.14 9.58 48.10
C SER A 4 24.00 10.58 47.99
N SER A 5 23.38 10.67 46.81
CA SER A 5 22.13 11.40 46.62
C SER A 5 20.95 10.43 46.60
N MET A 6 20.08 10.57 47.60
CA MET A 6 18.78 9.90 47.70
C MET A 6 17.79 10.50 46.69
N VAL A 7 17.14 9.65 45.90
CA VAL A 7 15.96 10.01 45.11
C VAL A 7 14.71 9.69 45.92
N ALA A 8 13.92 10.73 46.22
CA ALA A 8 12.65 10.61 46.90
C ALA A 8 11.55 10.14 45.93
N MET A 9 10.91 9.01 46.29
CA MET A 9 9.65 8.53 45.71
C MET A 9 8.53 9.51 46.04
N LYS A 10 7.76 9.95 45.03
CA LYS A 10 6.51 10.71 45.24
C LYS A 10 5.31 9.80 45.00
N ASN A 11 4.51 9.71 46.05
CA ASN A 11 3.37 8.81 46.21
C ASN A 11 2.20 9.07 45.25
N SER A 12 1.56 7.96 44.93
CA SER A 12 0.26 7.79 44.28
C SER A 12 -0.88 8.42 45.09
N ALA A 13 -1.64 9.33 44.45
CA ALA A 13 -2.87 9.87 45.01
C ALA A 13 -4.04 8.92 44.73
N ARG A 14 -4.56 8.27 45.78
CA ARG A 14 -5.86 7.59 45.79
C ARG A 14 -6.94 8.65 46.03
N ALA A 15 -7.85 8.82 45.09
CA ALA A 15 -9.09 9.58 45.28
C ALA A 15 -10.01 8.81 46.24
N ARG A 16 -10.35 9.41 47.38
CA ARG A 16 -11.42 8.95 48.27
C ARG A 16 -12.63 9.85 48.04
N CYS A 17 -13.71 9.28 47.52
CA CYS A 17 -15.05 9.88 47.58
C CYS A 17 -15.49 9.90 49.05
N ALA A 18 -15.73 11.10 49.60
CA ALA A 18 -16.48 11.29 50.83
C ALA A 18 -17.79 12.00 50.46
N TYR A 19 -18.90 11.29 50.63
CA TYR A 19 -20.24 11.85 50.61
C TYR A 19 -20.50 12.59 51.91
N ALA A 20 -20.89 13.86 51.83
CA ALA A 20 -21.51 14.58 52.93
C ALA A 20 -22.88 15.09 52.46
N PHE A 21 -23.92 14.55 53.07
CA PHE A 21 -25.31 15.01 52.96
C PHE A 21 -25.43 16.39 53.61
N SER A 22 -26.03 17.36 52.89
CA SER A 22 -26.78 18.44 53.53
C SER A 22 -27.95 18.83 52.63
N ILE A 23 -29.12 18.84 53.24
CA ILE A 23 -30.45 19.00 52.66
C ILE A 23 -30.74 20.50 52.54
N SER A 24 -30.94 21.00 51.32
CA SER A 24 -31.72 22.21 51.05
C SER A 24 -32.21 22.19 49.60
N SER A 25 -33.52 22.26 49.46
CA SER A 25 -34.30 22.09 48.24
C SER A 25 -34.01 23.13 47.17
N LEU A 26 -33.48 22.68 46.02
CA LEU A 26 -33.81 23.21 44.71
C LEU A 26 -33.64 22.07 43.70
N ILE A 27 -34.75 21.48 43.26
CA ILE A 27 -34.76 20.42 42.25
C ILE A 27 -34.49 21.08 40.90
N ILE A 28 -33.21 21.24 40.56
CA ILE A 28 -32.77 21.29 39.16
C ILE A 28 -32.39 19.85 38.84
N MET A 29 -33.27 19.14 38.13
CA MET A 29 -32.93 17.86 37.50
C MET A 29 -31.90 18.15 36.39
N THR A 30 -30.63 18.29 36.78
CA THR A 30 -29.52 18.10 35.85
C THR A 30 -29.48 16.60 35.55
N VAL A 31 -30.05 16.24 34.41
CA VAL A 31 -29.91 14.90 33.84
C VAL A 31 -28.44 14.79 33.44
N SER A 32 -27.60 14.38 34.39
CA SER A 32 -26.22 13.95 34.11
C SER A 32 -26.32 12.66 33.32
N SER A 33 -26.43 12.82 32.01
CA SER A 33 -26.30 11.74 31.04
C SER A 33 -24.86 11.21 31.16
N CYS A 34 -24.63 10.25 32.06
CA CYS A 34 -23.48 9.37 32.01
C CYS A 34 -23.56 8.63 30.68
N THR A 35 -22.96 9.21 29.65
CA THR A 35 -22.71 8.53 28.39
C THR A 35 -21.59 7.54 28.68
N THR A 36 -21.96 6.35 29.12
CA THR A 36 -21.06 5.20 29.15
C THR A 36 -20.64 4.97 27.70
N THR A 37 -19.50 5.54 27.31
CA THR A 37 -18.88 5.29 26.02
C THR A 37 -18.45 3.83 26.07
N GLN A 38 -19.32 2.94 25.59
CA GLN A 38 -18.93 1.57 25.32
C GLN A 38 -17.74 1.65 24.37
N THR A 39 -16.58 1.22 24.86
CA THR A 39 -15.39 1.03 24.03
C THR A 39 -15.68 -0.19 23.16
N VAL A 40 -16.33 0.03 22.02
CA VAL A 40 -16.52 -1.00 21.01
C VAL A 40 -15.13 -1.28 20.43
N ASN A 41 -14.57 -2.44 20.77
CA ASN A 41 -13.33 -2.87 20.15
C ASN A 41 -13.56 -2.97 18.64
N PRO A 42 -12.73 -2.31 17.81
CA PRO A 42 -12.89 -2.40 16.36
C PRO A 42 -12.73 -3.87 15.93
N PRO A 43 -13.52 -4.34 14.94
CA PRO A 43 -13.38 -5.69 14.42
C PRO A 43 -11.96 -5.92 13.90
N VAL A 44 -11.46 -7.14 14.05
CA VAL A 44 -10.16 -7.54 13.52
C VAL A 44 -10.29 -7.67 12.01
N THR A 45 -9.46 -6.93 11.28
CA THR A 45 -9.33 -7.02 9.83
C THR A 45 -8.46 -8.21 9.47
N THR A 46 -9.04 -9.16 8.75
CA THR A 46 -8.41 -10.46 8.48
C THR A 46 -7.84 -10.57 7.08
N THR A 47 -8.34 -9.75 6.15
CA THR A 47 -7.87 -9.66 4.77
C THR A 47 -7.41 -8.23 4.43
N PHE A 48 -6.56 -8.10 3.41
CA PHE A 48 -6.11 -6.78 2.97
C PHE A 48 -7.26 -6.01 2.27
N ASP A 49 -8.11 -6.70 1.51
CA ASP A 49 -9.28 -6.12 0.84
C ASP A 49 -10.27 -5.47 1.82
N GLU A 50 -10.47 -6.07 3.01
CA GLU A 50 -11.26 -5.47 4.10
C GLU A 50 -10.65 -4.16 4.60
N PHE A 51 -9.31 -4.13 4.75
CA PHE A 51 -8.57 -2.94 5.16
C PHE A 51 -8.67 -1.84 4.10
N GLU A 52 -8.43 -2.17 2.83
CA GLU A 52 -8.55 -1.25 1.69
C GLU A 52 -9.97 -0.66 1.60
N SER A 53 -10.99 -1.52 1.73
CA SER A 53 -12.40 -1.11 1.65
C SER A 53 -12.78 -0.18 2.81
N SER A 54 -12.29 -0.47 4.02
CA SER A 54 -12.51 0.39 5.20
C SER A 54 -11.90 1.79 5.01
N ILE A 55 -10.67 1.86 4.48
CA ILE A 55 -10.03 3.15 4.16
C ILE A 55 -10.79 3.85 3.04
N ALA A 56 -11.09 3.17 1.93
CA ALA A 56 -11.80 3.77 0.79
C ALA A 56 -13.15 4.37 1.20
N HIS A 57 -13.95 3.64 1.98
CA HIS A 57 -15.19 4.16 2.54
C HIS A 57 -14.93 5.41 3.41
N THR A 58 -13.91 5.38 4.28
CA THR A 58 -13.58 6.53 5.14
C THR A 58 -13.21 7.77 4.32
N LEU A 59 -12.55 7.57 3.18
CA LEU A 59 -12.06 8.65 2.33
C LEU A 59 -13.15 9.38 1.55
N VAL A 60 -14.07 8.64 0.93
CA VAL A 60 -14.98 9.21 -0.08
C VAL A 60 -16.44 8.80 0.10
N GLY A 61 -16.76 7.98 1.10
CA GLY A 61 -18.07 7.35 1.28
C GLY A 61 -18.35 6.20 0.29
N ASP A 62 -19.49 5.55 0.46
CA ASP A 62 -19.82 4.31 -0.28
C ASP A 62 -19.88 4.50 -1.80
N GLU A 63 -20.54 5.56 -2.27
CA GLU A 63 -20.81 5.77 -3.70
C GLU A 63 -19.52 5.94 -4.53
N LEU A 64 -18.54 6.66 -3.98
CA LEU A 64 -17.29 6.99 -4.69
C LEU A 64 -16.19 5.95 -4.46
N SER A 65 -16.31 5.11 -3.43
CA SER A 65 -15.34 4.03 -3.13
C SER A 65 -15.23 3.00 -4.27
N ASN A 66 -16.26 2.92 -5.12
CA ASN A 66 -16.32 2.03 -6.28
C ASN A 66 -15.60 2.58 -7.53
N ASN A 67 -14.91 3.72 -7.45
CA ASN A 67 -14.22 4.29 -8.60
C ASN A 67 -12.71 4.13 -8.55
N PHE A 68 -12.16 3.60 -7.45
CA PHE A 68 -10.73 3.42 -7.29
C PHE A 68 -10.41 2.22 -6.40
N LEU A 69 -9.15 1.82 -6.45
CA LEU A 69 -8.53 0.86 -5.56
C LEU A 69 -7.47 1.59 -4.72
N ILE A 70 -7.42 1.26 -3.44
CA ILE A 70 -6.33 1.64 -2.55
C ILE A 70 -5.42 0.43 -2.48
N SER A 71 -4.13 0.59 -2.67
CA SER A 71 -3.16 -0.52 -2.64
C SER A 71 -1.93 -0.12 -1.84
N PRO A 72 -1.21 -1.06 -1.21
CA PRO A 72 0.02 -0.74 -0.50
C PRO A 72 1.09 -0.27 -1.49
N THR A 73 1.69 0.89 -1.22
CA THR A 73 2.79 1.40 -2.03
C THR A 73 3.78 2.13 -1.13
N PRO A 74 4.94 1.51 -0.85
CA PRO A 74 5.96 2.18 -0.07
C PRO A 74 6.52 3.39 -0.82
N GLY A 75 6.45 4.56 -0.19
CA GLY A 75 7.22 5.74 -0.59
C GLY A 75 6.74 6.43 -1.86
N GLY A 76 5.52 6.17 -2.33
CA GLY A 76 4.97 6.83 -3.52
C GLY A 76 5.77 6.51 -4.78
N ALA A 77 5.90 5.21 -5.08
CA ALA A 77 6.78 4.69 -6.15
C ALA A 77 6.53 5.31 -7.54
N TYR A 78 5.32 5.82 -7.80
CA TYR A 78 4.93 6.40 -9.09
C TYR A 78 4.41 7.84 -8.92
N PRO A 79 4.84 8.82 -9.70
CA PRO A 79 4.23 10.14 -9.65
C PRO A 79 2.71 10.09 -9.89
N VAL A 80 1.95 10.99 -9.28
CA VAL A 80 0.52 11.14 -9.60
C VAL A 80 0.34 11.45 -11.09
N GLY A 81 -0.61 10.77 -11.74
CA GLY A 81 -0.84 10.80 -13.19
C GLY A 81 -0.19 9.65 -13.96
N THR A 82 0.74 8.91 -13.34
CA THR A 82 1.42 7.77 -13.99
C THR A 82 0.43 6.73 -14.48
N LEU A 83 0.67 6.23 -15.70
CA LEU A 83 -0.06 5.10 -16.28
C LEU A 83 0.74 3.81 -16.13
N LEU A 84 0.10 2.80 -15.54
CA LEU A 84 0.64 1.46 -15.38
C LEU A 84 -0.15 0.49 -16.26
N PRO A 85 0.52 -0.50 -16.90
CA PRO A 85 -0.19 -1.59 -17.53
C PRO A 85 -0.94 -2.40 -16.47
N TYR A 86 -2.07 -2.95 -16.86
CA TYR A 86 -2.79 -3.86 -16.00
C TYR A 86 -1.91 -5.07 -15.61
N GLY A 87 -1.84 -5.37 -14.30
CA GLY A 87 -1.02 -6.44 -13.73
C GLY A 87 0.48 -6.16 -13.61
N ARG A 88 0.94 -4.96 -13.96
CA ARG A 88 2.38 -4.67 -14.01
C ARG A 88 2.71 -3.41 -13.25
N THR A 89 3.95 -3.31 -12.77
CA THR A 89 4.44 -2.14 -12.04
C THR A 89 5.53 -1.36 -12.79
N VAL A 90 5.88 -1.78 -14.00
CA VAL A 90 6.70 -0.98 -14.91
C VAL A 90 5.80 0.07 -15.57
N GLU A 91 6.00 1.34 -15.26
CA GLU A 91 5.27 2.45 -15.89
C GLU A 91 5.51 2.50 -17.40
N ILE A 92 4.50 2.96 -18.14
CA ILE A 92 4.60 2.98 -19.60
C ILE A 92 4.99 4.37 -20.14
N PHE A 93 4.69 5.47 -19.43
CA PHE A 93 4.72 6.82 -20.05
C PHE A 93 4.99 7.97 -19.05
N ASP A 94 5.83 8.92 -19.47
CA ASP A 94 6.05 10.24 -18.82
C ASP A 94 5.19 11.35 -19.46
N GLU A 95 4.52 11.07 -20.58
CA GLU A 95 3.76 12.04 -21.36
C GLU A 95 2.38 12.36 -20.76
N CYS A 96 1.90 11.54 -19.82
CA CYS A 96 0.70 11.80 -19.01
C CYS A 96 1.06 12.44 -17.65
N THR A 97 1.99 13.39 -17.65
CA THR A 97 2.33 14.15 -16.45
C THR A 97 1.29 15.23 -16.13
N VAL A 98 1.11 15.44 -14.83
CA VAL A 98 0.22 16.44 -14.25
C VAL A 98 0.94 17.09 -13.07
N ASP A 99 0.62 18.36 -12.83
CA ASP A 99 1.07 19.03 -11.61
C ASP A 99 0.59 18.25 -10.40
N GLN A 100 1.48 18.06 -9.42
CA GLN A 100 1.17 17.30 -8.23
C GLN A 100 0.01 17.98 -7.49
N PRO A 101 -1.09 17.25 -7.20
CA PRO A 101 -2.21 17.85 -6.49
C PRO A 101 -1.77 18.28 -5.08
N ALA A 102 -2.42 19.31 -4.54
CA ALA A 102 -2.15 19.75 -3.19
C ALA A 102 -2.54 18.67 -2.17
N LEU A 103 -1.76 18.56 -1.10
CA LEU A 103 -2.12 17.76 0.06
C LEU A 103 -3.27 18.43 0.82
N TYR A 104 -4.22 17.63 1.29
CA TYR A 104 -5.26 18.08 2.21
C TYR A 104 -5.41 17.10 3.38
N ASP A 105 -5.76 17.64 4.56
CA ASP A 105 -5.87 16.86 5.80
C ASP A 105 -7.15 16.03 5.83
N VAL A 106 -7.04 14.81 6.37
CA VAL A 106 -8.17 13.87 6.49
C VAL A 106 -8.20 13.29 7.90
N ALA A 107 -8.63 14.12 8.85
CA ALA A 107 -8.67 13.77 10.28
C ALA A 107 -9.48 12.48 10.59
N ARG A 108 -10.41 12.08 9.72
CA ARG A 108 -11.16 10.82 9.87
C ARG A 108 -10.29 9.57 9.72
N LEU A 109 -9.12 9.69 9.08
CA LEU A 109 -8.15 8.61 8.96
C LEU A 109 -7.20 8.52 10.15
N ASP A 110 -7.23 9.45 11.10
CA ASP A 110 -6.43 9.37 12.34
C ASP A 110 -7.07 8.34 13.29
N SER A 111 -7.05 7.09 12.84
CA SER A 111 -7.77 5.96 13.43
C SER A 111 -6.82 4.78 13.69
N SER A 112 -7.34 3.77 14.36
CA SER A 112 -6.61 2.57 14.72
C SER A 112 -7.31 1.34 14.16
N TYR A 113 -6.54 0.49 13.48
CA TYR A 113 -6.99 -0.77 12.90
C TYR A 113 -6.36 -1.93 13.64
N THR A 114 -7.10 -3.00 13.89
CA THR A 114 -6.52 -4.25 14.39
C THR A 114 -6.40 -5.22 13.22
N LEU A 115 -5.17 -5.56 12.85
CA LEU A 115 -4.83 -6.36 11.68
C LEU A 115 -4.29 -7.72 12.12
N THR A 116 -4.47 -8.75 11.30
CA THR A 116 -3.63 -9.95 11.40
C THR A 116 -2.19 -9.62 11.00
N ARG A 117 -1.22 -10.44 11.42
CA ARG A 117 0.19 -10.26 11.00
C ARG A 117 0.32 -10.16 9.48
N GLY A 118 -0.35 -11.03 8.71
CA GLY A 118 -0.29 -11.02 7.24
C GLY A 118 -0.67 -9.65 6.67
N VAL A 119 -1.84 -9.13 7.07
CA VAL A 119 -2.33 -7.83 6.62
C VAL A 119 -1.41 -6.69 7.07
N ALA A 120 -0.83 -6.76 8.27
CA ALA A 120 0.14 -5.77 8.73
C ALA A 120 1.45 -5.77 7.91
N LEU A 121 1.95 -6.94 7.51
CA LEU A 121 3.12 -7.06 6.63
C LEU A 121 2.86 -6.41 5.28
N ASP A 122 1.68 -6.66 4.72
CA ASP A 122 1.21 -6.10 3.46
C ASP A 122 1.00 -4.57 3.56
N ALA A 123 0.55 -4.08 4.73
CA ALA A 123 0.46 -2.65 5.04
C ALA A 123 1.82 -1.96 5.30
N GLY A 124 2.93 -2.72 5.20
CA GLY A 124 4.30 -2.21 5.20
C GLY A 124 5.14 -2.55 6.42
N LEU A 125 4.64 -3.34 7.38
CA LEU A 125 5.45 -3.84 8.51
C LEU A 125 6.59 -4.76 8.03
N SER A 126 6.47 -5.35 6.83
CA SER A 126 7.45 -6.26 6.23
C SER A 126 8.88 -5.71 6.22
N GLN A 127 9.05 -4.39 6.07
CA GLN A 127 10.36 -3.73 6.07
C GLN A 127 11.10 -3.85 7.41
N ALA A 128 10.37 -3.99 8.52
CA ALA A 128 10.95 -4.10 9.86
C ALA A 128 11.31 -5.54 10.23
N ILE A 129 10.68 -6.55 9.62
CA ILE A 129 10.73 -7.94 10.11
C ILE A 129 12.14 -8.53 10.09
N GLY A 130 12.88 -8.39 8.99
CA GLY A 130 14.24 -8.93 8.88
C GLY A 130 15.17 -8.35 9.94
N PRO A 131 15.28 -7.01 10.03
CA PRO A 131 16.04 -6.36 11.08
C PRO A 131 15.56 -6.63 12.52
N LEU A 132 14.26 -6.84 12.75
CA LEU A 132 13.73 -7.23 14.07
C LEU A 132 14.17 -8.65 14.44
N ALA A 133 14.11 -9.58 13.48
CA ALA A 133 14.52 -10.96 13.67
C ALA A 133 16.02 -11.08 13.99
N SER A 134 16.88 -10.27 13.36
CA SER A 134 18.31 -10.24 13.69
C SER A 134 18.61 -9.73 15.10
N LEU A 135 17.65 -9.06 15.73
CA LEU A 135 17.71 -8.60 17.11
C LEU A 135 17.00 -9.56 18.10
N GLY A 136 16.57 -10.74 17.64
CA GLY A 136 15.90 -11.75 18.47
C GLY A 136 14.42 -11.45 18.77
N ILE A 137 13.81 -10.49 18.06
CA ILE A 137 12.38 -10.21 18.19
C ILE A 137 11.61 -11.01 17.13
N THR A 138 10.68 -11.85 17.59
CA THR A 138 9.83 -12.63 16.70
C THR A 138 8.37 -12.22 16.84
N ILE A 139 7.76 -11.83 15.71
CA ILE A 139 6.32 -11.60 15.59
C ILE A 139 5.68 -12.89 15.06
N THR A 140 4.85 -13.54 15.87
CA THR A 140 4.27 -14.86 15.54
C THR A 140 3.12 -14.73 14.54
N ASP A 141 2.83 -15.79 13.79
CA ASP A 141 1.79 -15.80 12.74
C ASP A 141 0.38 -15.50 13.26
N ASN A 142 0.10 -15.85 14.53
CA ASN A 142 -1.18 -15.60 15.19
C ASN A 142 -1.26 -14.26 15.94
N SER A 143 -0.27 -13.38 15.76
CA SER A 143 -0.24 -12.06 16.41
C SER A 143 -1.25 -11.12 15.77
N ASN A 144 -2.03 -10.44 16.60
CA ASN A 144 -2.76 -9.24 16.19
C ASN A 144 -1.82 -8.03 16.26
N VAL A 145 -1.85 -7.21 15.23
CA VAL A 145 -1.05 -6.00 15.11
C VAL A 145 -2.01 -4.82 15.03
N THR A 146 -1.88 -3.88 15.95
CA THR A 146 -2.60 -2.62 15.89
C THR A 146 -1.84 -1.64 14.99
N LEU A 147 -2.47 -1.18 13.90
CA LEU A 147 -1.99 -0.10 13.05
C LEU A 147 -2.71 1.20 13.44
N GLY A 148 -1.98 2.13 14.04
CA GLY A 148 -2.42 3.52 14.20
C GLY A 148 -1.95 4.38 13.03
N LEU A 149 -2.82 5.26 12.55
CA LEU A 149 -2.49 6.30 11.59
C LEU A 149 -2.61 7.66 12.28
N ALA A 150 -1.64 8.53 12.07
CA ALA A 150 -1.65 9.90 12.57
C ALA A 150 -1.19 10.87 11.47
N ASP A 151 -1.61 12.13 11.60
CA ASP A 151 -1.31 13.20 10.65
C ASP A 151 -1.69 12.83 9.21
N ALA A 152 -2.84 12.16 9.06
CA ALA A 152 -3.25 11.61 7.78
C ALA A 152 -3.62 12.70 6.77
N LYS A 153 -3.01 12.64 5.59
CA LYS A 153 -3.25 13.54 4.46
C LYS A 153 -3.48 12.76 3.18
N ILE A 154 -4.17 13.38 2.24
CA ILE A 154 -4.36 12.85 0.90
C ILE A 154 -3.84 13.83 -0.13
N GLN A 155 -3.20 13.28 -1.14
CA GLN A 155 -2.88 13.96 -2.39
C GLN A 155 -3.60 13.20 -3.49
N GLN A 156 -4.58 13.79 -4.17
CA GLN A 156 -5.35 13.08 -5.21
C GLN A 156 -5.80 14.01 -6.34
N LEU A 157 -5.80 13.48 -7.57
CA LEU A 157 -6.43 14.13 -8.72
C LEU A 157 -7.95 14.18 -8.54
N SER A 158 -8.47 15.40 -8.63
CA SER A 158 -9.91 15.61 -8.83
C SER A 158 -10.37 14.97 -10.15
N PHE A 159 -11.66 14.69 -10.27
CA PHE A 159 -12.24 14.21 -11.53
C PHE A 159 -11.98 15.19 -12.69
N ALA A 160 -12.02 16.50 -12.43
CA ALA A 160 -11.73 17.51 -13.45
C ALA A 160 -10.27 17.46 -13.94
N GLN A 161 -9.30 17.37 -13.01
CA GLN A 161 -7.88 17.23 -13.36
C GLN A 161 -7.62 15.93 -14.12
N LEU A 162 -8.23 14.82 -13.68
CA LEU A 162 -8.09 13.53 -14.34
C LEU A 162 -8.69 13.54 -15.75
N ASN A 163 -9.89 14.10 -15.92
CA ASN A 163 -10.50 14.25 -17.24
C ASN A 163 -9.66 15.15 -18.15
N SER A 164 -9.11 16.24 -17.62
CA SER A 164 -8.20 17.12 -18.37
C SER A 164 -6.94 16.38 -18.81
N LEU A 165 -6.32 15.61 -17.91
CA LEU A 165 -5.14 14.80 -18.20
C LEU A 165 -5.42 13.79 -19.33
N LEU A 166 -6.49 13.00 -19.20
CA LEU A 166 -6.85 11.96 -20.16
C LEU A 166 -7.36 12.52 -21.49
N SER A 167 -7.72 13.81 -21.53
CA SER A 167 -8.12 14.50 -22.77
C SER A 167 -6.94 15.08 -23.54
N LYS A 168 -5.72 15.11 -22.99
CA LYS A 168 -4.52 15.55 -23.72
C LYS A 168 -4.29 14.62 -24.92
N PRO A 169 -4.07 15.15 -26.15
CA PRO A 169 -3.94 14.32 -27.36
C PRO A 169 -2.92 13.20 -27.25
N ASP A 170 -1.73 13.50 -26.72
CA ASP A 170 -0.66 12.50 -26.55
C ASP A 170 -1.06 11.40 -25.56
N CYS A 171 -1.61 11.80 -24.41
CA CYS A 171 -2.09 10.85 -23.41
C CYS A 171 -3.22 9.98 -23.98
N LYS A 172 -4.19 10.59 -24.66
CA LYS A 172 -5.32 9.91 -25.31
C LYS A 172 -4.86 8.88 -26.36
N ALA A 173 -3.85 9.21 -27.16
CA ALA A 173 -3.30 8.29 -28.15
C ALA A 173 -2.67 7.04 -27.49
N LYS A 174 -1.98 7.22 -26.36
CA LYS A 174 -1.33 6.12 -25.63
C LYS A 174 -2.32 5.19 -24.91
N ILE A 175 -3.39 5.75 -24.36
CA ILE A 175 -4.41 4.96 -23.63
C ILE A 175 -5.42 4.28 -24.56
N SER A 176 -5.44 4.61 -25.85
CA SER A 176 -6.40 4.07 -26.79
C SER A 176 -6.23 2.55 -26.97
N GLY A 177 -7.32 1.80 -26.79
CA GLY A 177 -7.33 0.34 -27.00
C GLY A 177 -6.68 -0.48 -25.89
N GLN A 178 -6.33 0.13 -24.76
CA GLN A 178 -5.69 -0.55 -23.62
C GLN A 178 -6.43 -0.25 -22.31
N ASN A 179 -6.49 -1.23 -21.42
CA ASN A 179 -6.88 -1.01 -20.04
C ASN A 179 -5.63 -0.66 -19.24
N LEU A 180 -5.58 0.56 -18.73
CA LEU A 180 -4.45 1.07 -17.95
C LEU A 180 -4.93 1.46 -16.55
N LEU A 181 -4.03 1.31 -15.59
CA LEU A 181 -4.21 1.85 -14.25
C LEU A 181 -3.62 3.25 -14.22
N VAL A 182 -4.37 4.24 -13.74
CA VAL A 182 -3.86 5.58 -13.47
C VAL A 182 -3.62 5.74 -11.97
N VAL A 183 -2.42 6.21 -11.60
CA VAL A 183 -2.10 6.62 -10.24
C VAL A 183 -2.76 7.95 -9.97
N ARG A 184 -3.86 7.93 -9.21
CA ARG A 184 -4.63 9.15 -8.89
C ARG A 184 -4.03 9.93 -7.74
N GLY A 185 -3.30 9.28 -6.85
CA GLY A 185 -2.96 9.89 -5.59
C GLY A 185 -2.39 8.94 -4.56
N TYR A 186 -2.21 9.48 -3.37
CA TYR A 186 -1.62 8.81 -2.22
C TYR A 186 -2.34 9.17 -0.93
N VAL A 187 -2.37 8.21 -0.02
CA VAL A 187 -2.60 8.47 1.40
C VAL A 187 -1.23 8.55 2.08
N GLN A 188 -0.99 9.67 2.73
CA GLN A 188 0.17 9.93 3.56
C GLN A 188 -0.26 9.86 5.03
N ALA A 189 0.48 9.14 5.86
CA ALA A 189 0.28 9.16 7.30
C ALA A 189 1.56 8.75 8.02
N LYS A 190 1.64 9.06 9.31
CA LYS A 190 2.61 8.46 10.21
C LYS A 190 2.02 7.16 10.76
N ARG A 191 2.56 6.02 10.33
CA ARG A 191 2.08 4.70 10.78
C ARG A 191 2.73 4.33 12.10
N THR A 192 1.96 3.68 12.96
CA THR A 192 2.46 3.04 14.18
C THR A 192 1.90 1.63 14.26
N PHE A 193 2.76 0.63 14.17
CA PHE A 193 2.44 -0.77 14.38
C PHE A 193 2.75 -1.14 15.82
N SER A 194 1.79 -1.72 16.53
CA SER A 194 1.94 -2.18 17.90
C SER A 194 1.49 -3.63 18.03
N THR A 195 2.32 -4.50 18.60
CA THR A 195 1.97 -5.91 18.79
C THR A 195 2.69 -6.52 19.98
N LYS A 196 2.09 -7.54 20.58
CA LYS A 196 2.76 -8.33 21.63
C LYS A 196 3.77 -9.26 20.97
N VAL A 197 5.00 -9.29 21.50
CA VAL A 197 6.08 -10.12 20.93
C VAL A 197 6.71 -11.00 21.99
N VAL A 198 7.31 -12.10 21.53
CA VAL A 198 8.26 -12.88 22.32
C VAL A 198 9.64 -12.31 22.04
N ASN A 199 10.31 -11.83 23.10
CA ASN A 199 11.68 -11.35 23.04
C ASN A 199 12.59 -12.38 23.71
N THR A 200 13.46 -13.02 22.91
CA THR A 200 14.42 -14.02 23.40
C THR A 200 15.85 -13.47 23.47
N GLY A 201 16.07 -12.19 23.15
CA GLY A 201 17.39 -11.55 23.07
C GLY A 201 17.59 -10.34 23.98
N GLU A 202 18.76 -9.69 23.88
CA GLU A 202 19.11 -8.46 24.60
C GLU A 202 18.52 -7.19 23.96
N PHE A 203 17.29 -7.22 23.44
CA PHE A 203 16.64 -5.98 23.04
C PHE A 203 16.26 -5.20 24.32
N LYS A 204 17.22 -4.42 24.83
CA LYS A 204 17.09 -3.58 26.02
C LYS A 204 16.04 -2.51 25.76
N ALA A 205 15.26 -2.17 26.79
CA ALA A 205 14.29 -1.10 26.73
C ALA A 205 14.95 0.19 26.20
N GLY A 206 14.47 0.68 25.05
CA GLY A 206 15.02 1.83 24.34
C GLY A 206 14.47 1.95 22.92
N ILE A 207 14.51 3.16 22.34
CA ILE A 207 14.16 3.38 20.93
C ILE A 207 15.40 3.08 20.09
N LYS A 208 15.27 2.20 19.10
CA LYS A 208 16.29 1.95 18.07
C LYS A 208 15.70 2.29 16.72
N GLN A 209 16.49 2.91 15.85
CA GLN A 209 16.12 3.07 14.46
C GLN A 209 16.37 1.74 13.72
N ILE A 210 15.35 1.23 13.05
CA ILE A 210 15.35 -0.01 12.28
C ILE A 210 14.92 0.33 10.86
N ALA A 211 15.86 0.30 9.92
CA ALA A 211 15.68 0.87 8.59
C ALA A 211 15.24 2.35 8.70
N SER A 212 14.07 2.72 8.16
CA SER A 212 13.50 4.08 8.28
C SER A 212 12.49 4.22 9.43
N LEU A 213 12.36 3.20 10.27
CA LEU A 213 11.33 3.11 11.31
C LEU A 213 11.95 3.25 12.70
N ASP A 214 11.24 3.90 13.61
CA ASP A 214 11.56 3.93 15.03
C ASP A 214 10.95 2.70 15.70
N ALA A 215 11.76 1.88 16.35
CA ALA A 215 11.32 0.69 17.07
C ALA A 215 11.54 0.83 18.57
N LYS A 216 10.50 0.59 19.35
CA LYS A 216 10.52 0.61 20.82
C LYS A 216 9.94 -0.68 21.35
N TYR A 217 10.65 -1.32 22.29
CA TYR A 217 10.14 -2.46 23.04
C TYR A 217 9.86 -2.05 24.48
N ASP A 218 8.63 -2.30 24.93
CA ASP A 218 8.25 -2.18 26.33
C ASP A 218 8.25 -3.57 26.98
N ALA A 219 9.29 -3.82 27.78
CA ALA A 219 9.44 -5.08 28.51
C ALA A 219 8.34 -5.32 29.55
N GLY A 220 7.72 -4.26 30.09
CA GLY A 220 6.65 -4.38 31.09
C GLY A 220 5.35 -4.92 30.49
N SER A 221 5.07 -4.58 29.23
CA SER A 221 3.86 -5.04 28.50
C SER A 221 4.16 -6.09 27.43
N ALA A 222 5.42 -6.47 27.24
CA ALA A 222 5.93 -7.27 26.13
C ALA A 222 5.46 -6.76 24.75
N THR A 223 5.34 -5.44 24.60
CA THR A 223 4.82 -4.81 23.39
C THR A 223 5.96 -4.23 22.56
N LEU A 224 6.01 -4.60 21.30
CA LEU A 224 6.82 -3.95 20.28
C LEU A 224 5.98 -2.86 19.60
N ILE A 225 6.54 -1.67 19.51
CA ILE A 225 6.01 -0.54 18.75
C ILE A 225 7.01 -0.21 17.65
N VAL A 226 6.55 -0.17 16.40
CA VAL A 226 7.33 0.23 15.23
C VAL A 226 6.59 1.38 14.56
N SER A 227 7.21 2.54 14.41
CA SER A 227 6.56 3.72 13.83
C SER A 227 7.40 4.38 12.75
N ASP A 228 6.74 5.02 11.79
CA ASP A 228 7.43 5.95 10.90
C ASP A 228 7.95 7.15 11.70
N SER A 229 9.12 7.69 11.34
CA SER A 229 9.65 8.90 12.00
C SER A 229 8.89 10.17 11.58
N GLN A 230 8.39 10.19 10.33
CA GLN A 230 7.61 11.28 9.73
C GLN A 230 6.49 10.70 8.85
N PRO A 231 5.41 11.45 8.57
CA PRO A 231 4.37 11.01 7.65
C PRO A 231 4.92 10.68 6.25
N ALA A 232 4.57 9.51 5.73
CA ALA A 232 5.03 9.04 4.42
C ALA A 232 3.88 8.48 3.57
N ASN A 233 4.04 8.51 2.26
CA ASN A 233 3.12 7.85 1.33
C ASN A 233 3.21 6.34 1.58
N PHE A 234 2.08 5.73 1.94
CA PHE A 234 2.03 4.29 2.24
C PHE A 234 0.92 3.55 1.49
N LEU A 235 -0.13 4.26 1.05
CA LEU A 235 -1.15 3.72 0.18
C LEU A 235 -1.27 4.53 -1.10
N GLN A 236 -1.40 3.84 -2.22
CA GLN A 236 -1.63 4.41 -3.53
C GLN A 236 -3.10 4.29 -3.91
N ILE A 237 -3.66 5.36 -4.45
CA ILE A 237 -5.02 5.41 -5.00
C ILE A 237 -4.92 5.24 -6.52
N THR A 238 -5.53 4.19 -7.06
CA THR A 238 -5.52 3.89 -8.50
C THR A 238 -6.92 3.74 -9.07
N SER A 239 -7.11 4.08 -10.34
CA SER A 239 -8.35 3.78 -11.07
C SER A 239 -8.01 3.10 -12.40
N VAL A 240 -8.93 2.27 -12.91
CA VAL A 240 -8.81 1.81 -14.30
C VAL A 240 -9.35 2.90 -15.21
N VAL A 241 -8.57 3.25 -16.22
CA VAL A 241 -9.02 4.08 -17.33
C VAL A 241 -9.40 3.15 -18.46
N VAL A 242 -10.67 3.18 -18.85
CA VAL A 242 -11.16 2.51 -20.06
C VAL A 242 -11.49 3.59 -21.08
N VAL A 243 -10.85 3.51 -22.25
CA VAL A 243 -11.27 4.29 -23.42
C VAL A 243 -12.16 3.40 -24.27
N SER A 244 -13.44 3.38 -23.93
CA SER A 244 -14.45 2.75 -24.77
C SER A 244 -14.62 3.60 -26.03
N ALA A 245 -14.56 2.96 -27.20
CA ALA A 245 -15.08 3.55 -28.42
C ALA A 245 -16.56 3.89 -28.17
N ALA A 246 -17.00 5.08 -28.59
CA ALA A 246 -18.36 5.55 -28.34
C ALA A 246 -19.38 4.46 -28.77
N PRO A 247 -20.31 4.02 -27.89
CA PRO A 247 -21.34 3.07 -28.25
C PRO A 247 -22.13 3.63 -29.44
N GLY A 248 -22.10 2.95 -30.59
CA GLY A 248 -22.79 3.39 -31.80
C GLY A 248 -21.91 4.05 -32.87
N ALA A 249 -20.58 4.00 -32.78
CA ALA A 249 -19.74 4.20 -33.95
C ALA A 249 -19.98 3.05 -34.95
N ALA A 250 -20.96 3.24 -35.85
CA ALA A 250 -21.17 2.35 -36.97
C ALA A 250 -19.85 2.23 -37.76
N PRO A 251 -19.50 1.03 -38.27
CA PRO A 251 -18.35 0.89 -39.15
C PRO A 251 -18.45 1.94 -40.28
N PRO A 252 -17.36 2.65 -40.59
CA PRO A 252 -17.41 3.72 -41.58
C PRO A 252 -18.03 3.18 -42.88
N PRO A 253 -19.05 3.84 -43.44
CA PRO A 253 -19.66 3.40 -44.69
C PRO A 253 -18.57 3.33 -45.77
N ALA A 254 -18.60 2.27 -46.58
CA ALA A 254 -17.65 2.06 -47.66
C ALA A 254 -17.57 3.32 -48.54
N ALA A 255 -16.34 3.81 -48.72
CA ALA A 255 -15.99 5.06 -49.38
C ALA A 255 -16.88 5.36 -50.61
N SER A 256 -17.77 6.33 -50.47
CA SER A 256 -18.55 6.87 -51.58
C SER A 256 -18.68 8.38 -51.39
N GLY A 257 -17.72 9.12 -51.95
CA GLY A 257 -17.81 10.55 -52.14
C GLY A 257 -16.68 11.36 -51.50
N PRO A 258 -16.00 12.25 -52.25
CA PRO A 258 -15.11 13.23 -51.68
C PRO A 258 -15.93 14.33 -50.99
N GLY A 259 -15.77 14.46 -49.68
CA GLY A 259 -16.02 15.73 -48.99
C GLY A 259 -17.19 15.79 -48.04
N VAL A 260 -17.13 15.02 -46.94
CA VAL A 260 -17.48 15.52 -45.59
C VAL A 260 -16.62 14.73 -44.59
N VAL A 261 -15.62 15.37 -43.98
CA VAL A 261 -14.86 14.76 -42.90
C VAL A 261 -15.69 14.90 -41.64
N THR A 262 -16.54 13.91 -41.35
CA THR A 262 -17.27 13.88 -40.07
C THR A 262 -16.22 13.75 -38.95
N PRO A 263 -16.21 14.65 -37.95
CA PRO A 263 -15.25 14.55 -36.86
C PRO A 263 -15.42 13.18 -36.16
N PRO A 264 -14.32 12.46 -35.89
CA PRO A 264 -14.40 11.17 -35.23
C PRO A 264 -15.10 11.31 -33.88
N PRO A 265 -15.92 10.32 -33.47
CA PRO A 265 -16.66 10.39 -32.22
C PRO A 265 -15.69 10.60 -31.04
N THR A 266 -15.98 11.60 -30.21
CA THR A 266 -15.20 11.90 -29.02
C THR A 266 -15.36 10.78 -28.00
N ALA A 267 -14.42 9.84 -27.97
CA ALA A 267 -14.34 8.86 -26.88
C ALA A 267 -14.08 9.59 -25.55
N THR A 268 -14.97 9.39 -24.57
CA THR A 268 -14.85 9.90 -23.20
C THR A 268 -14.28 8.79 -22.31
N PRO A 269 -13.17 9.02 -21.60
CA PRO A 269 -12.64 8.03 -20.68
C PRO A 269 -13.64 7.78 -19.54
N VAL A 270 -13.85 6.51 -19.21
CA VAL A 270 -14.67 6.09 -18.06
C VAL A 270 -13.76 5.51 -17.00
N LEU A 271 -13.98 5.92 -15.75
CA LEU A 271 -13.29 5.39 -14.59
C LEU A 271 -14.14 4.30 -13.97
N ILE A 272 -13.53 3.14 -13.76
CA ILE A 272 -14.16 2.02 -13.07
C ILE A 272 -13.25 1.54 -11.94
N LYS A 273 -13.84 0.92 -10.90
CA LYS A 273 -13.06 0.21 -9.89
C LYS A 273 -12.12 -0.75 -10.61
N PRO A 274 -10.83 -0.75 -10.28
CA PRO A 274 -9.96 -1.83 -10.68
C PRO A 274 -10.44 -3.14 -10.03
N THR A 275 -11.12 -3.98 -10.80
CA THR A 275 -11.44 -5.36 -10.39
C THR A 275 -10.32 -6.25 -10.85
N ALA A 276 -9.94 -7.26 -10.07
CA ALA A 276 -9.05 -8.33 -10.54
C ALA A 276 -9.59 -8.91 -11.86
N ALA A 277 -8.69 -9.15 -12.83
CA ALA A 277 -9.08 -9.70 -14.11
C ALA A 277 -9.68 -11.07 -13.84
N ALA A 278 -10.89 -11.30 -14.36
CA ALA A 278 -11.50 -12.62 -14.25
C ALA A 278 -10.48 -13.65 -14.77
N PRO A 279 -10.20 -14.72 -14.02
CA PRO A 279 -9.26 -15.74 -14.45
C PRO A 279 -9.73 -16.31 -15.79
N SER A 280 -9.11 -15.87 -16.88
CA SER A 280 -9.27 -16.52 -18.16
C SER A 280 -8.44 -17.80 -18.10
N PRO A 281 -9.01 -18.99 -18.38
CA PRO A 281 -8.25 -20.23 -18.46
C PRO A 281 -7.05 -20.16 -19.43
N ALA A 282 -7.08 -19.20 -20.36
CA ALA A 282 -6.02 -18.92 -21.32
C ALA A 282 -4.91 -17.98 -20.78
N GLN A 283 -5.17 -17.16 -19.76
CA GLN A 283 -4.16 -16.29 -19.16
C GLN A 283 -3.49 -16.99 -17.98
N LYS A 284 -2.48 -17.81 -18.27
CA LYS A 284 -1.53 -18.24 -17.25
C LYS A 284 -0.74 -17.02 -16.77
N GLY A 285 -0.66 -16.83 -15.46
CA GLY A 285 0.23 -15.85 -14.85
C GLY A 285 1.66 -15.99 -15.38
N LEU A 286 2.27 -14.86 -15.71
CA LEU A 286 3.63 -14.77 -16.24
C LEU A 286 4.54 -14.15 -15.18
N VAL A 287 5.79 -14.61 -15.11
CA VAL A 287 6.84 -13.99 -14.30
C VAL A 287 7.64 -13.04 -15.18
N TYR A 288 7.62 -11.75 -14.86
CA TYR A 288 8.46 -10.75 -15.51
C TYR A 288 9.73 -10.52 -14.69
N ILE A 289 10.83 -10.15 -15.35
CA ILE A 289 12.13 -9.92 -14.70
C ILE A 289 12.58 -8.50 -15.03
N GLN A 290 12.86 -7.73 -13.99
CA GLN A 290 13.37 -6.37 -14.05
C GLN A 290 14.78 -6.30 -13.47
N ILE A 291 15.72 -5.74 -14.23
CA ILE A 291 17.09 -5.48 -13.81
C ILE A 291 17.38 -3.98 -13.88
N ASP A 292 18.39 -3.54 -13.14
CA ASP A 292 18.89 -2.18 -13.29
C ASP A 292 19.50 -2.01 -14.68
N LYS A 293 19.28 -0.87 -15.33
CA LYS A 293 19.88 -0.53 -16.62
C LYS A 293 21.41 -0.57 -16.61
N ASN A 294 22.02 -0.41 -15.45
CA ASN A 294 23.46 -0.47 -15.25
C ASN A 294 23.94 -1.88 -14.86
N ASP A 295 23.02 -2.83 -14.67
CA ASP A 295 23.35 -4.22 -14.36
C ASP A 295 23.79 -5.01 -15.61
N LEU A 296 24.47 -6.13 -15.39
CA LEU A 296 24.82 -7.06 -16.45
C LEU A 296 23.56 -7.82 -16.91
N PRO A 297 23.25 -7.85 -18.22
CA PRO A 297 22.12 -8.63 -18.75
C PRO A 297 22.16 -10.11 -18.37
N ALA A 298 23.36 -10.64 -18.13
CA ALA A 298 23.57 -12.03 -17.67
C ALA A 298 22.87 -12.33 -16.33
N ASN A 299 22.71 -11.34 -15.44
CA ASN A 299 22.01 -11.54 -14.16
C ASN A 299 20.52 -11.81 -14.38
N GLY A 300 19.87 -11.05 -15.26
CA GLY A 300 18.48 -11.29 -15.63
C GLY A 300 18.27 -12.62 -16.35
N GLU A 301 19.20 -12.98 -17.25
CA GLU A 301 19.16 -14.28 -17.93
C GLU A 301 19.32 -15.45 -16.95
N LYS A 302 20.20 -15.31 -15.95
CA LYS A 302 20.38 -16.30 -14.88
C LYS A 302 19.09 -16.52 -14.10
N VAL A 303 18.40 -15.43 -13.70
CA VAL A 303 17.08 -15.50 -13.06
C VAL A 303 16.07 -16.23 -13.95
N ARG A 304 16.03 -15.88 -15.24
CA ARG A 304 15.12 -16.52 -16.20
C ARG A 304 15.37 -18.02 -16.26
N GLN A 305 16.62 -18.46 -16.34
CA GLN A 305 16.99 -19.88 -16.39
C GLN A 305 16.58 -20.63 -15.12
N LEU A 306 16.82 -20.04 -13.94
CA LEU A 306 16.43 -20.64 -12.66
C LEU A 306 14.92 -20.88 -12.54
N LEU A 307 14.10 -20.00 -13.12
CA LEU A 307 12.64 -20.03 -13.00
C LEU A 307 11.94 -20.81 -14.12
N SER A 308 12.54 -20.88 -15.32
CA SER A 308 11.90 -21.44 -16.53
C SER A 308 11.49 -22.91 -16.39
N GLY A 309 12.06 -23.67 -15.45
CA GLY A 309 11.69 -25.06 -15.19
C GLY A 309 10.40 -25.24 -14.37
N LYS A 310 9.89 -24.19 -13.73
CA LYS A 310 8.73 -24.25 -12.81
C LYS A 310 7.67 -23.19 -13.08
N PHE A 311 8.04 -22.09 -13.74
CA PHE A 311 7.17 -20.96 -13.98
C PHE A 311 7.15 -20.59 -15.45
N SER A 312 6.03 -20.03 -15.91
CA SER A 312 5.95 -19.35 -17.20
C SER A 312 6.67 -18.00 -17.06
N VAL A 313 7.86 -17.85 -17.65
CA VAL A 313 8.66 -16.63 -17.55
C VAL A 313 8.57 -15.84 -18.86
N ALA A 314 8.46 -14.51 -18.76
CA ALA A 314 8.51 -13.64 -19.92
C ALA A 314 9.84 -13.82 -20.68
N GLN A 315 9.78 -13.73 -22.01
CA GLN A 315 10.97 -13.95 -22.83
C GLN A 315 12.03 -12.87 -22.62
N SER A 316 11.59 -11.62 -22.50
CA SER A 316 12.43 -10.44 -22.33
C SER A 316 12.71 -10.15 -20.85
N VAL A 317 13.97 -9.81 -20.57
CA VAL A 317 14.37 -9.13 -19.33
C VAL A 317 14.25 -7.63 -19.55
N GLU A 318 13.67 -6.93 -18.60
CA GLU A 318 13.40 -5.50 -18.70
C GLU A 318 14.48 -4.69 -17.98
N SER A 319 15.07 -3.73 -18.69
CA SER A 319 16.08 -2.82 -18.16
C SER A 319 15.41 -1.55 -17.64
N ILE A 320 15.48 -1.32 -16.33
CA ILE A 320 14.79 -0.22 -15.64
C ILE A 320 15.79 0.81 -15.15
N ALA A 321 15.43 2.10 -15.21
CA ALA A 321 16.28 3.18 -14.68
C ALA A 321 16.62 2.96 -13.21
N SER A 322 17.89 3.14 -12.84
CA SER A 322 18.40 2.86 -11.49
C SER A 322 17.61 3.57 -10.41
N SER A 323 17.20 4.83 -10.64
CA SER A 323 16.38 5.61 -9.70
C SER A 323 15.04 4.95 -9.31
N LYS A 324 14.53 4.00 -10.11
CA LYS A 324 13.28 3.25 -9.88
C LYS A 324 13.52 1.84 -9.34
N MET A 325 14.76 1.36 -9.37
CA MET A 325 15.12 0.04 -8.85
C MET A 325 15.15 0.05 -7.32
N PRO A 326 14.69 -1.03 -6.66
CA PRO A 326 14.77 -1.17 -5.21
C PRO A 326 16.22 -1.42 -4.77
N ASN A 327 16.54 -1.10 -3.51
CA ASN A 327 17.88 -1.40 -2.96
C ASN A 327 18.07 -2.89 -2.62
N THR A 328 16.98 -3.64 -2.50
CA THR A 328 16.99 -5.06 -2.17
C THR A 328 16.19 -5.83 -3.22
N PRO A 329 16.64 -7.00 -3.69
CA PRO A 329 15.88 -7.81 -4.62
C PRO A 329 14.55 -8.23 -4.01
N GLN A 330 13.48 -8.25 -4.81
CA GLN A 330 12.15 -8.58 -4.34
C GLN A 330 11.33 -9.31 -5.41
N VAL A 331 10.51 -10.25 -4.97
CA VAL A 331 9.49 -10.92 -5.79
C VAL A 331 8.16 -10.26 -5.46
N ARG A 332 7.65 -9.44 -6.39
CA ARG A 332 6.38 -8.76 -6.26
C ARG A 332 5.24 -9.69 -6.67
N TYR A 333 4.21 -9.78 -5.85
CA TYR A 333 2.97 -10.49 -6.14
C TYR A 333 1.76 -9.55 -5.99
N PHE A 334 0.74 -9.82 -6.77
CA PHE A 334 -0.37 -8.89 -7.00
C PHE A 334 -1.66 -9.33 -6.32
N ASN A 335 -1.92 -10.64 -6.31
CA ASN A 335 -3.08 -11.23 -5.67
C ASN A 335 -2.67 -11.97 -4.38
N PRO A 336 -3.46 -11.90 -3.30
CA PRO A 336 -3.14 -12.63 -2.06
C PRO A 336 -2.93 -14.14 -2.26
N MET A 337 -3.68 -14.75 -3.19
CA MET A 337 -3.56 -16.18 -3.53
C MET A 337 -2.21 -16.56 -4.15
N ASP A 338 -1.46 -15.60 -4.71
CA ASP A 338 -0.19 -15.84 -5.38
C ASP A 338 0.99 -15.89 -4.40
N LYS A 339 0.75 -15.66 -3.10
CA LYS A 339 1.80 -15.61 -2.08
C LYS A 339 2.68 -16.85 -2.05
N ASN A 340 2.09 -18.05 -2.11
CA ASN A 340 2.85 -19.30 -2.07
C ASN A 340 3.76 -19.46 -3.31
N SER A 341 3.29 -19.00 -4.48
CA SER A 341 4.09 -18.96 -5.69
C SER A 341 5.24 -17.98 -5.56
N ALA A 342 4.98 -16.79 -5.01
CA ALA A 342 6.01 -15.78 -4.74
C ALA A 342 7.07 -16.29 -3.75
N ASP A 343 6.66 -16.91 -2.65
CA ASP A 343 7.56 -17.53 -1.67
C ASP A 343 8.40 -18.64 -2.31
N SER A 344 7.82 -19.43 -3.23
CA SER A 344 8.54 -20.46 -3.97
C SER A 344 9.62 -19.88 -4.89
N VAL A 345 9.30 -18.77 -5.59
CA VAL A 345 10.29 -18.02 -6.38
C VAL A 345 11.40 -17.47 -5.48
N VAL A 346 11.07 -16.88 -4.33
CA VAL A 346 12.05 -16.40 -3.34
C VAL A 346 13.01 -17.52 -2.92
N GLN A 347 12.51 -18.72 -2.61
CA GLN A 347 13.37 -19.84 -2.21
C GLN A 347 14.34 -20.28 -3.32
N ILE A 348 13.90 -20.25 -4.59
CA ILE A 348 14.77 -20.55 -5.73
C ILE A 348 15.85 -19.47 -5.87
N LEU A 349 15.49 -18.19 -5.71
CA LEU A 349 16.40 -17.07 -5.92
C LEU A 349 17.41 -16.88 -4.78
N LYS A 350 17.15 -17.38 -3.57
CA LYS A 350 18.03 -17.22 -2.41
C LYS A 350 19.44 -17.78 -2.59
N SER A 351 19.66 -18.75 -3.48
CA SER A 351 21.02 -19.25 -3.77
C SER A 351 21.91 -18.21 -4.46
N GLU A 352 21.29 -17.25 -5.16
CA GLU A 352 21.99 -16.19 -5.91
C GLU A 352 21.81 -14.81 -5.27
N PHE A 353 20.65 -14.58 -4.67
CA PHE A 353 20.25 -13.31 -4.06
C PHE A 353 19.78 -13.58 -2.62
N PRO A 354 20.69 -13.73 -1.65
CA PRO A 354 20.35 -14.20 -0.30
C PRO A 354 19.31 -13.34 0.43
N ASN A 355 19.24 -12.05 0.11
CA ASN A 355 18.35 -11.07 0.73
C ASN A 355 17.02 -10.88 -0.01
N VAL A 356 16.72 -11.71 -1.02
CA VAL A 356 15.46 -11.62 -1.76
C VAL A 356 14.26 -11.97 -0.87
N PHE A 357 13.17 -11.22 -1.02
CA PHE A 357 11.94 -11.42 -0.25
C PHE A 357 10.69 -11.21 -1.12
N ALA A 358 9.54 -11.73 -0.67
CA ALA A 358 8.26 -11.54 -1.35
C ALA A 358 7.61 -10.23 -0.88
N LYS A 359 7.03 -9.46 -1.81
CA LYS A 359 6.37 -8.19 -1.54
C LYS A 359 4.98 -8.16 -2.17
N PHE A 360 3.95 -7.93 -1.37
CA PHE A 360 2.62 -7.65 -1.89
C PHE A 360 2.56 -6.25 -2.50
N VAL A 361 1.96 -6.16 -3.68
CA VAL A 361 1.71 -4.89 -4.39
C VAL A 361 0.25 -4.49 -4.34
N GLY A 362 -0.69 -5.45 -4.30
CA GLY A 362 -2.12 -5.19 -4.26
C GLY A 362 -2.66 -4.44 -5.48
N LEU A 363 -1.94 -4.43 -6.60
CA LEU A 363 -2.49 -3.93 -7.87
C LEU A 363 -3.18 -5.09 -8.61
N PRO A 364 -4.27 -4.84 -9.35
CA PRO A 364 -4.97 -5.92 -10.04
C PRO A 364 -4.10 -6.56 -11.11
N ALA A 365 -4.02 -7.89 -11.10
CA ALA A 365 -3.28 -8.68 -12.07
C ALA A 365 -3.97 -10.01 -12.36
N PRO A 366 -3.71 -10.64 -13.52
CA PRO A 366 -4.06 -12.04 -13.75
C PRO A 366 -3.52 -12.94 -12.62
N PRO A 367 -4.26 -13.96 -12.16
CA PRO A 367 -3.77 -14.90 -11.17
C PRO A 367 -2.48 -15.60 -11.60
N GLY A 368 -1.55 -15.76 -10.66
CA GLY A 368 -0.22 -16.33 -10.86
C GLY A 368 0.82 -15.37 -11.46
N GLN A 369 0.45 -14.11 -11.75
CA GLN A 369 1.37 -13.12 -12.28
C GLN A 369 2.31 -12.62 -11.18
N LEU A 370 3.61 -12.58 -11.48
CA LEU A 370 4.67 -12.14 -10.56
C LEU A 370 5.66 -11.23 -11.28
N GLU A 371 6.37 -10.42 -10.52
CA GLU A 371 7.51 -9.64 -11.02
C GLU A 371 8.74 -9.86 -10.14
N VAL A 372 9.89 -10.13 -10.74
CA VAL A 372 11.18 -10.25 -10.05
C VAL A 372 11.98 -8.99 -10.31
N TRP A 373 12.11 -8.17 -9.28
CA TRP A 373 12.91 -6.94 -9.31
C TRP A 373 14.24 -7.19 -8.63
N LEU A 374 15.35 -7.12 -9.38
CA LEU A 374 16.69 -7.17 -8.79
C LEU A 374 17.02 -5.88 -8.05
N ALA A 375 18.16 -5.86 -7.35
CA ALA A 375 18.63 -4.65 -6.68
C ALA A 375 19.17 -3.64 -7.68
N ARG A 376 19.11 -2.36 -7.30
CA ARG A 376 19.82 -1.26 -7.93
C ARG A 376 21.33 -1.52 -7.90
N GLN A 377 22.02 -1.15 -8.98
CA GLN A 377 23.48 -1.10 -9.01
C GLN A 377 23.93 0.34 -8.68
N GLU A 378 24.84 0.48 -7.72
CA GLU A 378 25.37 1.79 -7.29
C GLU A 378 26.37 2.40 -8.27
#